data_AF-A0A7W1AXK0-F1
#
_entry.id   AF-A0A7W1AXK0-F1
#
_cell.length_a   1.000
_cell.length_b   1.000
_cell.length_c   1.000
_cell.angle_alpha   90.00
_cell.angle_beta   90.00
_cell.angle_gamma   90.00
#
_symmetry.space_group_name_H-M   'P 1'
#
loop_
_entity.id
_entity.type
_entity.pdbx_description
1 polymer ?
#
loop_
_entity_poly.entity_id
_entity_poly.type
_entity_poly.pdbx_seq_one_letter_code
_entity_poly.pdbx_strand_id
1 'polypeptide(L)'
;LSDAQDFYADMKARAGRAGRDPDTILVFPGIVPVIAATRQAAEDRLREMNDFAVLEHVLAKLSEFLGADLSEVDLDSPLPPTIGDQGDNQASQSRVAVLVGIARRERLTVRRLLMRLASGRGHLLAVDTGKAVADLMQDWFENGAADGFNVMCPVMPADLQSFAELVLPELRRRGLIREGRSSATLRGRYRLPHVL
;
A
#
# COMPACT_ATOMS: atom_id res chain seq x y z
N LEU A 1 0.81 -11.01 -1.81
CA LEU A 1 0.64 -11.08 -3.27
C LEU A 1 -0.73 -11.64 -3.63
N SER A 2 -1.13 -12.82 -3.14
CA SER A 2 -2.45 -13.45 -3.41
C SER A 2 -3.63 -12.47 -3.34
N ASP A 3 -3.85 -11.80 -2.20
CA ASP A 3 -4.99 -10.88 -2.04
C ASP A 3 -5.05 -9.78 -3.13
N ALA A 4 -3.88 -9.30 -3.57
CA ALA A 4 -3.79 -8.29 -4.63
C ALA A 4 -4.07 -8.88 -6.02
N GLN A 5 -3.62 -10.11 -6.28
CA GLN A 5 -3.93 -10.86 -7.51
C GLN A 5 -5.43 -11.18 -7.60
N ASP A 6 -6.03 -11.61 -6.48
CA ASP A 6 -7.47 -11.90 -6.40
C ASP A 6 -8.29 -10.65 -6.70
N PHE A 7 -7.91 -9.51 -6.10
CA PHE A 7 -8.54 -8.22 -6.38
C PHE A 7 -8.36 -7.78 -7.84
N TYR A 8 -7.13 -7.87 -8.37
CA TYR A 8 -6.84 -7.51 -9.76
C TYR A 8 -7.67 -8.36 -10.73
N ALA A 9 -7.68 -9.69 -10.55
CA ALA A 9 -8.45 -10.62 -11.36
C ALA A 9 -9.95 -10.34 -11.29
N ASP A 10 -10.50 -10.08 -10.10
CA ASP A 10 -11.92 -9.73 -9.95
C ASP A 10 -12.26 -8.43 -10.69
N MET A 11 -11.43 -7.39 -10.58
CA MET A 11 -11.66 -6.12 -11.28
C MET A 11 -11.64 -6.29 -12.81
N LYS A 12 -10.66 -7.03 -13.34
CA LYS A 12 -10.58 -7.33 -14.78
C LYS A 12 -11.79 -8.16 -15.24
N ALA A 13 -12.22 -9.14 -14.45
CA ALA A 13 -13.39 -9.96 -14.76
C ALA A 13 -14.69 -9.14 -14.75
N ARG A 14 -14.86 -8.20 -13.81
CA ARG A 14 -16.01 -7.28 -13.77
C ARG A 14 -16.06 -6.37 -14.99
N ALA A 15 -14.91 -5.86 -15.44
CA ALA A 15 -14.81 -5.07 -16.66
C ALA A 15 -15.33 -5.86 -17.87
N GLY A 16 -14.85 -7.10 -18.04
CA GLY A 16 -15.31 -8.00 -19.11
C GLY A 16 -16.81 -8.29 -19.04
N ARG A 17 -17.35 -8.59 -17.84
CA ARG A 17 -18.81 -8.79 -17.64
C ARG A 17 -19.65 -7.57 -18.00
N ALA A 18 -19.07 -6.37 -17.88
CA ALA A 18 -19.72 -5.12 -18.27
C ALA A 18 -19.50 -4.75 -19.76
N GLY A 19 -18.92 -5.65 -20.57
CA GLY A 19 -18.64 -5.40 -21.99
C GLY A 19 -17.50 -4.39 -22.24
N ARG A 20 -16.67 -4.13 -21.24
CA ARG A 20 -15.48 -3.28 -21.37
C ARG A 20 -14.23 -4.12 -21.60
N ASP A 21 -13.29 -3.59 -22.36
CA ASP A 21 -11.94 -4.13 -22.42
C ASP A 21 -11.29 -4.07 -21.02
N PRO A 22 -10.92 -5.21 -20.42
CA PRO A 22 -10.31 -5.27 -19.08
C PRO A 22 -9.05 -4.42 -18.94
N ASP A 23 -8.30 -4.20 -20.01
CA ASP A 23 -7.06 -3.41 -19.99
C ASP A 23 -7.32 -1.90 -19.85
N THR A 24 -8.58 -1.48 -20.02
CA THR A 24 -9.00 -0.08 -19.81
C THR A 24 -9.31 0.27 -18.35
N ILE A 25 -9.28 -0.72 -17.44
CA ILE A 25 -9.34 -0.49 -15.99
C ILE A 25 -7.95 -0.76 -15.42
N LEU A 26 -7.24 0.32 -15.07
CA LEU A 26 -5.92 0.23 -14.46
C LEU A 26 -6.02 0.14 -12.93
N VAL A 27 -5.27 -0.79 -12.35
CA VAL A 27 -5.24 -1.04 -10.90
C VAL A 27 -3.91 -0.55 -10.33
N PHE A 28 -3.95 0.55 -9.56
CA PHE A 28 -2.76 1.16 -8.93
C PHE A 28 -2.81 1.03 -7.40
N PRO A 29 -2.33 -0.09 -6.82
CA PRO A 29 -2.16 -0.19 -5.38
C PRO A 29 -1.23 0.91 -4.86
N GLY A 30 -1.51 1.35 -3.63
CA GLY A 30 -0.59 2.23 -2.90
C GLY A 30 0.63 1.44 -2.45
N ILE A 31 1.81 2.05 -2.60
CA ILE A 31 3.07 1.56 -2.02
C ILE A 31 3.68 2.67 -1.17
N VAL A 32 4.11 2.31 0.03
CA VAL A 32 4.83 3.21 0.94
C VAL A 32 6.28 2.74 1.03
N PRO A 33 7.20 3.36 0.28
CA PRO A 33 8.60 2.99 0.32
C PRO A 33 9.32 3.66 1.49
N VAL A 34 10.07 2.87 2.25
CA VAL A 34 11.11 3.34 3.20
C VAL A 34 12.42 2.75 2.71
N ILE A 35 13.26 3.59 2.09
CA ILE A 35 14.43 3.14 1.35
C ILE A 35 15.70 3.59 2.04
N ALA A 36 16.67 2.68 2.14
CA ALA A 36 18.02 2.99 2.58
C ALA A 36 19.06 2.15 1.84
N ALA A 37 20.35 2.39 2.12
CA ALA A 37 21.45 1.65 1.52
C ALA A 37 21.47 0.16 1.90
N THR A 38 20.92 -0.19 3.06
CA THR A 38 20.77 -1.58 3.52
C THR A 38 19.37 -1.76 4.10
N ARG A 39 18.90 -3.01 4.15
CA ARG A 39 17.63 -3.36 4.80
C ARG A 39 17.61 -2.92 6.27
N GLN A 40 18.69 -3.16 7.01
CA GLN A 40 18.78 -2.76 8.42
C GLN A 40 18.60 -1.25 8.58
N ALA A 41 19.26 -0.44 7.74
CA ALA A 41 19.11 1.01 7.80
C ALA A 41 17.69 1.48 7.45
N ALA A 42 16.99 0.79 6.55
CA ALA A 42 15.59 1.07 6.22
C ALA A 42 14.67 0.74 7.40
N GLU A 43 14.91 -0.39 8.07
CA GLU A 43 14.19 -0.79 9.28
C GLU A 43 14.46 0.18 10.45
N ASP A 44 15.69 0.66 10.61
CA ASP A 44 16.07 1.67 11.61
C ASP A 44 15.36 3.00 11.35
N ARG A 45 15.34 3.45 10.09
CA ARG A 45 14.59 4.65 9.67
C ARG A 45 13.10 4.51 9.94
N LEU A 46 12.52 3.34 9.63
CA LEU A 46 11.11 3.07 9.94
C LEU A 46 10.86 3.17 11.45
N ARG A 47 11.75 2.64 12.29
CA ARG A 47 11.64 2.76 13.75
C ARG A 47 11.72 4.21 14.21
N GLU A 48 12.67 4.98 13.70
CA GLU A 48 12.79 6.41 14.01
C GLU A 48 11.52 7.19 13.62
N MET A 49 10.98 6.96 12.42
CA MET A 49 9.73 7.57 11.97
C MET A 49 8.55 7.21 12.89
N ASN A 50 8.55 5.97 13.36
CA ASN A 50 7.55 5.42 14.25
C ASN A 50 7.65 6.01 15.66
N ASP A 51 8.84 6.40 16.11
CA ASP A 51 9.05 7.06 17.42
C ASP A 51 8.47 8.49 17.44
N PHE A 52 8.31 9.14 16.29
CA PHE A 52 7.62 10.44 16.19
C PHE A 52 6.08 10.31 16.23
N ALA A 53 5.53 9.09 16.18
CA ALA A 53 4.10 8.90 16.22
C ALA A 53 3.55 9.20 17.63
N VAL A 54 2.68 10.21 17.74
CA VAL A 54 1.92 10.45 18.97
C VAL A 54 0.89 9.33 19.12
N LEU A 55 1.18 8.41 20.03
CA LEU A 55 0.48 7.14 20.14
C LEU A 55 -1.02 7.31 20.38
N GLU A 56 -1.41 8.29 21.19
CA GLU A 56 -2.81 8.64 21.46
C GLU A 56 -3.55 9.02 20.18
N HIS A 57 -2.91 9.77 19.27
CA HIS A 57 -3.51 10.19 18.00
C HIS A 57 -3.65 9.03 17.02
N VAL A 58 -2.65 8.16 16.95
CA VAL A 58 -2.70 6.98 16.09
C VAL A 58 -3.72 5.98 16.61
N LEU A 59 -3.83 5.82 17.94
CA LEU A 59 -4.83 4.99 18.59
C LEU A 59 -6.25 5.52 18.35
N ALA A 60 -6.49 6.81 18.51
CA ALA A 60 -7.77 7.43 18.20
C ALA A 60 -8.20 7.21 16.74
N LYS A 61 -7.26 7.34 15.80
CA LYS A 61 -7.51 7.02 14.38
C LYS A 61 -7.80 5.55 14.14
N LEU A 62 -7.11 4.65 14.84
CA LEU A 62 -7.39 3.23 14.75
C LEU A 62 -8.79 2.91 15.28
N SER A 63 -9.16 3.52 16.40
CA SER A 63 -10.49 3.38 16.98
C SER A 63 -11.58 3.83 16.03
N GLU A 64 -11.41 5.01 15.41
CA GLU A 64 -12.32 5.52 14.37
C GLU A 64 -12.39 4.58 13.16
N PHE A 65 -11.24 4.11 12.71
CA PHE A 65 -11.14 3.24 11.54
C PHE A 65 -11.80 1.88 11.75
N LEU A 66 -11.62 1.28 12.93
CA LEU A 66 -12.20 -0.01 13.29
C LEU A 66 -13.64 0.12 13.83
N GLY A 67 -14.12 1.34 14.08
CA GLY A 67 -15.43 1.58 14.68
C GLY A 67 -15.55 1.09 16.13
N ALA A 68 -14.44 1.05 16.87
CA ALA A 68 -14.39 0.53 18.23
C ALA A 68 -13.40 1.31 19.08
N ASP A 69 -13.72 1.57 20.35
CA ASP A 69 -12.82 2.26 21.25
C ASP A 69 -11.67 1.34 21.69
N LEU A 70 -10.44 1.76 21.40
CA LEU A 70 -9.21 1.07 21.80
C LEU A 70 -8.41 1.84 22.86
N SER A 71 -8.94 2.93 23.42
CA SER A 71 -8.20 3.81 24.34
C SER A 71 -7.64 3.10 25.58
N GLU A 72 -8.27 2.02 26.04
CA GLU A 72 -7.84 1.22 27.20
C GLU A 72 -7.15 -0.11 26.83
N VAL A 73 -6.88 -0.36 25.54
CA VAL A 73 -6.29 -1.63 25.12
C VAL A 73 -4.79 -1.67 25.40
N ASP A 74 -4.31 -2.79 25.95
CA ASP A 74 -2.88 -3.06 26.06
C ASP A 74 -2.26 -3.14 24.65
N LEU A 75 -1.40 -2.19 24.35
CA LEU A 75 -0.77 -2.04 23.04
C LEU A 75 0.15 -3.20 22.69
N ASP A 76 0.69 -3.91 23.68
CA ASP A 76 1.56 -5.06 23.48
C ASP A 76 0.79 -6.39 23.49
N SER A 77 -0.55 -6.32 23.56
CA SER A 77 -1.46 -7.45 23.39
C SER A 77 -2.02 -7.55 21.95
N PRO A 78 -2.51 -8.72 21.51
CA PRO A 78 -3.22 -8.86 20.24
C PRO A 78 -4.49 -8.00 20.16
N LEU A 79 -4.97 -7.71 18.95
CA LEU A 79 -6.25 -7.02 18.76
C LEU A 79 -7.40 -7.82 19.41
N PRO A 80 -8.28 -7.20 20.22
CA PRO A 80 -9.37 -7.92 20.87
C PRO A 80 -10.26 -8.65 19.86
N PRO A 81 -10.72 -9.87 20.17
CA PRO A 81 -11.46 -10.71 19.22
C PRO A 81 -12.81 -10.13 18.81
N THR A 82 -13.40 -9.26 19.65
CA THR A 82 -14.65 -8.55 19.39
C THR A 82 -14.55 -7.50 18.28
N ILE A 83 -13.34 -7.12 17.88
CA ILE A 83 -13.09 -6.12 16.84
C ILE A 83 -13.14 -6.76 15.45
N GLY A 84 -13.96 -6.20 14.56
CA GLY A 84 -14.16 -6.67 13.18
C GLY A 84 -15.42 -7.50 12.95
N ASP A 85 -16.15 -7.84 14.02
CA ASP A 85 -17.39 -8.64 13.94
C ASP A 85 -18.67 -7.76 13.93
N GLN A 86 -18.53 -6.45 14.06
CA GLN A 86 -19.64 -5.48 14.20
C GLN A 86 -19.32 -4.19 13.41
N GLY A 87 -20.24 -3.69 12.58
CA GLY A 87 -20.22 -2.29 12.14
C GLY A 87 -20.87 -2.01 10.77
N ASP A 88 -22.02 -1.33 10.77
CA ASP A 88 -22.84 -0.89 9.63
C ASP A 88 -22.19 0.16 8.68
N ASN A 89 -20.87 0.25 8.60
CA ASN A 89 -20.18 1.30 7.84
C ASN A 89 -19.66 0.77 6.48
N GLN A 90 -20.56 0.74 5.47
CA GLN A 90 -20.34 0.06 4.18
C GLN A 90 -19.06 0.46 3.41
N ALA A 91 -18.54 1.68 3.58
CA ALA A 91 -17.37 2.17 2.84
C ALA A 91 -16.01 1.70 3.42
N SER A 92 -15.96 1.27 4.68
CA SER A 92 -14.71 0.88 5.38
C SER A 92 -14.61 -0.62 5.67
N GLN A 93 -15.70 -1.39 5.56
CA GLN A 93 -15.70 -2.83 5.90
C GLN A 93 -14.64 -3.64 5.17
N SER A 94 -14.42 -3.41 3.86
CA SER A 94 -13.39 -4.15 3.12
C SER A 94 -11.99 -3.91 3.69
N ARG A 95 -11.65 -2.66 4.04
CA ARG A 95 -10.32 -2.34 4.58
C ARG A 95 -10.17 -2.74 6.04
N VAL A 96 -11.24 -2.64 6.83
CA VAL A 96 -11.27 -3.14 8.21
C VAL A 96 -11.08 -4.66 8.23
N ALA A 97 -11.79 -5.40 7.37
CA ALA A 97 -11.67 -6.86 7.27
C ALA A 97 -10.25 -7.29 6.84
N VAL A 98 -9.65 -6.62 5.86
CA VAL A 98 -8.26 -6.87 5.44
C VAL A 98 -7.30 -6.63 6.60
N LEU A 99 -7.44 -5.50 7.30
CA LEU A 99 -6.54 -5.14 8.39
C LEU A 99 -6.66 -6.08 9.60
N VAL A 100 -7.89 -6.39 10.02
CA VAL A 100 -8.18 -7.36 11.09
C VAL A 100 -7.69 -8.75 10.69
N GLY A 101 -7.89 -9.15 9.43
CA GLY A 101 -7.38 -10.40 8.88
C GLY A 101 -5.85 -10.49 8.93
N ILE A 102 -5.14 -9.43 8.54
CA ILE A 102 -3.68 -9.31 8.66
C ILE A 102 -3.25 -9.42 10.12
N ALA A 103 -3.87 -8.63 11.02
CA ALA A 103 -3.53 -8.60 12.44
C ALA A 103 -3.64 -10.00 13.07
N ARG A 104 -4.73 -10.72 12.77
CA ARG A 104 -4.99 -12.07 13.26
C ARG A 104 -4.03 -13.09 12.66
N ARG A 105 -3.85 -13.10 11.33
CA ARG A 105 -2.97 -14.05 10.63
C ARG A 105 -1.51 -13.92 11.05
N GLU A 106 -1.04 -12.69 11.22
CA GLU A 106 0.37 -12.40 11.56
C GLU A 106 0.59 -12.25 13.07
N ARG A 107 -0.45 -12.43 13.89
CA ARG A 107 -0.43 -12.30 15.37
C ARG A 107 0.20 -10.98 15.81
N LEU A 108 -0.23 -9.88 15.18
CA LEU A 108 0.28 -8.55 15.49
C LEU A 108 -0.29 -8.06 16.83
N THR A 109 0.55 -7.39 17.60
CA THR A 109 0.08 -6.57 18.73
C THR A 109 -0.63 -5.33 18.22
N VAL A 110 -1.46 -4.67 19.05
CA VAL A 110 -2.12 -3.42 18.67
C VAL A 110 -1.08 -2.35 18.32
N ARG A 111 0.05 -2.28 19.03
CA ARG A 111 1.20 -1.42 18.69
C ARG A 111 1.70 -1.69 17.28
N ARG A 112 1.94 -2.95 16.92
CA ARG A 112 2.43 -3.32 15.57
C ARG A 112 1.39 -3.03 14.50
N LEU A 113 0.11 -3.21 14.81
CA LEU A 113 -0.99 -2.86 13.91
C LEU A 113 -1.08 -1.34 13.69
N LEU A 114 -0.97 -0.56 14.76
CA LEU A 114 -0.90 0.90 14.74
C LEU A 114 0.26 1.39 13.90
N MET A 115 1.47 0.85 14.10
CA MET A 115 2.63 1.25 13.32
C MET A 115 2.44 0.91 11.85
N ARG A 116 1.89 -0.27 11.53
CA ARG A 116 1.60 -0.66 10.13
C ARG A 116 0.57 0.27 9.47
N LEU A 117 -0.40 0.79 10.22
CA LEU A 117 -1.33 1.80 9.73
C LEU A 117 -0.76 3.22 9.68
N ALA A 118 0.08 3.59 10.64
CA ALA A 118 0.75 4.88 10.66
C ALA A 118 1.70 4.99 9.47
N SER A 119 2.49 3.95 9.22
CA SER A 119 3.46 3.88 8.13
C SER A 119 2.80 3.54 6.79
N GLY A 120 1.76 2.72 6.75
CA GLY A 120 1.18 2.19 5.50
C GLY A 120 -0.25 2.61 5.20
N ARG A 121 -1.06 3.00 6.18
CA ARG A 121 -2.52 3.22 6.07
C ARG A 121 -3.29 2.06 5.39
N GLY A 122 -2.77 0.84 5.47
CA GLY A 122 -3.29 -0.34 4.77
C GLY A 122 -2.73 -0.57 3.36
N HIS A 123 -1.83 0.29 2.88
CA HIS A 123 -1.07 0.13 1.66
C HIS A 123 0.17 -0.76 1.85
N LEU A 124 0.81 -1.14 0.75
CA LEU A 124 1.98 -1.99 0.74
C LEU A 124 3.19 -1.23 1.31
N LEU A 125 3.56 -1.51 2.56
CA LEU A 125 4.79 -0.97 3.16
C LEU A 125 6.00 -1.75 2.64
N ALA A 126 6.93 -1.06 1.97
CA ALA A 126 8.13 -1.64 1.37
C ALA A 126 9.38 -1.02 2.04
N VAL A 127 9.95 -1.76 3.00
CA VAL A 127 11.07 -1.30 3.83
C VAL A 127 12.31 -2.11 3.45
N ASP A 128 13.11 -1.58 2.53
CA ASP A 128 14.27 -2.29 2.00
C ASP A 128 15.20 -1.36 1.18
N THR A 129 16.18 -1.93 0.49
CA THR A 129 17.01 -1.26 -0.50
C THR A 129 16.22 -0.88 -1.75
N GLY A 130 16.70 0.12 -2.50
CA GLY A 130 16.05 0.54 -3.75
C GLY A 130 15.87 -0.59 -4.77
N LYS A 131 16.87 -1.47 -4.88
CA LYS A 131 16.80 -2.69 -5.71
C LYS A 131 15.69 -3.64 -5.26
N ALA A 132 15.59 -3.92 -3.96
CA ALA A 132 14.59 -4.84 -3.44
C ALA A 132 13.17 -4.26 -3.55
N VAL A 133 13.00 -2.95 -3.39
CA VAL A 133 11.71 -2.27 -3.67
C VAL A 133 11.36 -2.39 -5.16
N ALA A 134 12.33 -2.22 -6.07
CA ALA A 134 12.11 -2.44 -7.50
C ALA A 134 11.77 -3.92 -7.83
N ASP A 135 12.44 -4.88 -7.17
CA ASP A 135 12.14 -6.32 -7.28
C ASP A 135 10.68 -6.60 -6.87
N LEU A 136 10.22 -6.03 -5.76
CA LEU A 136 8.84 -6.14 -5.29
C LEU A 136 7.82 -5.53 -6.27
N MET A 137 8.09 -4.33 -6.78
CA MET A 137 7.21 -3.66 -7.75
C MET A 137 7.11 -4.44 -9.06
N GLN A 138 8.22 -5.02 -9.53
CA GLN A 138 8.25 -5.88 -10.71
C GLN A 138 7.43 -7.14 -10.49
N ASP A 139 7.63 -7.83 -9.36
CA ASP A 139 6.91 -9.06 -9.02
C ASP A 139 5.38 -8.85 -9.04
N TRP A 140 4.91 -7.74 -8.47
CA TRP A 140 3.50 -7.38 -8.48
C TRP A 140 2.97 -7.04 -9.88
N PHE A 141 3.77 -6.36 -10.70
CA PHE A 141 3.38 -6.01 -12.06
C PHE A 141 3.30 -7.26 -12.96
N GLU A 142 4.34 -8.08 -12.96
CA GLU A 142 4.44 -9.25 -13.85
C GLU A 142 3.50 -10.39 -13.47
N ASN A 143 3.11 -10.49 -12.20
CA ASN A 143 2.19 -11.52 -11.72
C ASN A 143 0.72 -11.06 -11.63
N GLY A 144 0.35 -9.97 -12.31
CA GLY A 144 -1.04 -9.52 -12.40
C GLY A 144 -1.63 -9.08 -11.07
N ALA A 145 -0.87 -8.31 -10.28
CA ALA A 145 -1.35 -7.68 -9.04
C ALA A 145 -1.43 -6.14 -9.16
N ALA A 146 -0.81 -5.54 -10.18
CA ALA A 146 -0.78 -4.10 -10.37
C ALA A 146 -0.52 -3.73 -11.84
N ASP A 147 -1.12 -2.63 -12.31
CA ASP A 147 -0.77 -1.98 -13.59
C ASP A 147 0.23 -0.82 -13.38
N GLY A 148 0.55 -0.52 -12.12
CA GLY A 148 1.35 0.63 -11.67
C GLY A 148 1.13 0.87 -10.19
N PHE A 149 1.71 1.93 -9.63
CA PHE A 149 1.66 2.20 -8.20
C PHE A 149 1.39 3.65 -7.88
N ASN A 150 0.58 3.88 -6.85
CA ASN A 150 0.54 5.16 -6.17
C ASN A 150 1.69 5.19 -5.14
N VAL A 151 2.79 5.88 -5.47
CA VAL A 151 3.97 5.97 -4.61
C VAL A 151 3.73 7.02 -3.52
N MET A 152 3.62 6.55 -2.28
CA MET A 152 3.24 7.34 -1.11
C MET A 152 4.44 7.49 -0.19
N CYS A 153 5.28 8.47 -0.49
CA CYS A 153 6.50 8.76 0.28
C CYS A 153 6.16 9.35 1.65
N PRO A 154 6.61 8.75 2.77
CA PRO A 154 6.25 9.20 4.11
C PRO A 154 6.76 10.60 4.46
N VAL A 155 8.00 10.90 4.12
CA VAL A 155 8.66 12.18 4.42
C VAL A 155 9.03 12.89 3.12
N MET A 156 8.33 13.98 2.84
CA MET A 156 8.58 14.79 1.65
C MET A 156 9.52 15.96 1.97
N PRO A 157 10.46 16.32 1.06
CA PRO A 157 10.71 15.71 -0.24
C PRO A 157 11.72 14.53 -0.20
N ALA A 158 12.34 14.27 0.95
CA ALA A 158 13.49 13.37 1.06
C ALA A 158 13.24 11.93 0.59
N ASP A 159 12.10 11.34 0.93
CA ASP A 159 11.77 9.97 0.53
C ASP A 159 11.39 9.88 -0.95
N LEU A 160 10.79 10.95 -1.51
CA LEU A 160 10.55 11.03 -2.96
C LEU A 160 11.87 11.09 -3.72
N GLN A 161 12.83 11.87 -3.22
CA GLN A 161 14.16 11.95 -3.82
C GLN A 161 14.87 10.58 -3.73
N SER A 162 14.82 9.93 -2.57
CA SER A 162 15.39 8.59 -2.38
C SER A 162 14.77 7.56 -3.33
N PHE A 163 13.45 7.60 -3.53
CA PHE A 163 12.77 6.74 -4.51
C PHE A 163 13.24 7.05 -5.95
N ALA A 164 13.34 8.33 -6.31
CA ALA A 164 13.77 8.76 -7.63
C ALA A 164 15.22 8.37 -7.95
N GLU A 165 16.09 8.38 -6.94
CA GLU A 165 17.52 8.07 -7.07
C GLU A 165 17.83 6.58 -6.98
N LEU A 166 17.08 5.82 -6.17
CA LEU A 166 17.43 4.43 -5.84
C LEU A 166 16.50 3.38 -6.47
N VAL A 167 15.27 3.75 -6.83
CA VAL A 167 14.27 2.81 -7.39
C VAL A 167 14.05 3.06 -8.88
N LEU A 168 13.84 4.31 -9.29
CA LEU A 168 13.56 4.60 -10.70
C LEU A 168 14.67 4.13 -11.66
N PRO A 169 15.98 4.24 -11.36
CA PRO A 169 17.02 3.72 -12.24
C PRO A 169 16.95 2.20 -12.40
N GLU A 170 16.63 1.47 -11.32
CA GLU A 170 16.45 0.02 -11.37
C GLU A 170 15.25 -0.37 -12.25
N LEU A 171 14.11 0.30 -12.09
CA LEU A 171 12.93 0.05 -12.91
C LEU A 171 13.17 0.40 -14.38
N ARG A 172 13.91 1.47 -14.68
CA ARG A 172 14.31 1.83 -16.05
C ARG A 172 15.24 0.78 -16.65
N ARG A 173 16.25 0.32 -15.92
CA ARG A 173 17.18 -0.73 -16.36
C ARG A 173 16.45 -2.03 -16.75
N ARG A 174 15.31 -2.29 -16.10
CA ARG A 174 14.44 -3.45 -16.37
C ARG A 174 13.40 -3.22 -17.47
N GLY A 175 13.33 -2.01 -18.04
CA GLY A 175 12.31 -1.66 -19.03
C GLY A 175 10.90 -1.48 -18.46
N LEU A 176 10.76 -1.36 -17.13
CA LEU A 176 9.47 -1.23 -16.44
C LEU A 176 8.98 0.24 -16.36
N ILE A 177 9.87 1.20 -16.64
CA ILE A 177 9.51 2.61 -16.79
C ILE A 177 9.59 2.96 -18.27
N ARG A 178 8.48 3.49 -18.80
CA ARG A 178 8.44 4.00 -20.16
C ARG A 178 9.25 5.29 -20.27
N GLU A 179 10.12 5.37 -21.27
CA GLU A 179 10.82 6.59 -21.64
C GLU A 179 9.91 7.52 -22.47
N GLY A 180 9.95 8.82 -22.15
CA GLY A 180 9.30 9.88 -22.94
C GLY A 180 7.82 10.15 -22.63
N ARG A 181 7.40 11.41 -22.87
CA ARG A 181 5.99 11.83 -22.80
C ARG A 181 5.28 11.40 -24.10
N SER A 182 4.76 10.18 -24.14
CA SER A 182 4.13 9.64 -25.35
C SER A 182 2.77 10.27 -25.70
N SER A 183 2.23 11.15 -24.86
CA SER A 183 0.98 11.87 -25.13
C SER A 183 0.85 13.17 -24.35
N ALA A 184 0.14 14.13 -24.95
CA ALA A 184 -0.23 15.40 -24.31
C ALA A 184 -1.25 15.19 -23.19
N THR A 185 -2.17 14.23 -23.32
CA THR A 185 -3.25 14.00 -22.37
C THR A 185 -2.90 12.92 -21.34
N LEU A 186 -3.51 12.99 -20.16
CA LEU A 186 -3.34 11.96 -19.14
C LEU A 186 -3.85 10.59 -19.62
N ARG A 187 -4.99 10.55 -20.33
CA ARG A 187 -5.53 9.33 -20.95
C ARG A 187 -4.53 8.67 -21.90
N GLY A 188 -3.92 9.46 -22.80
CA GLY A 188 -2.95 8.91 -23.74
C GLY A 188 -1.64 8.46 -23.06
N ARG A 189 -1.24 9.07 -21.94
CA ARG A 189 -0.11 8.57 -21.13
C ARG A 189 -0.40 7.19 -20.52
N TYR A 190 -1.65 6.95 -20.15
CA TYR A 190 -2.15 5.64 -19.70
C TYR A 190 -2.61 4.71 -20.84
N ARG A 191 -2.48 5.12 -22.11
CA ARG A 191 -2.97 4.40 -23.29
C ARG A 191 -4.47 4.06 -23.24
N LEU A 192 -5.24 4.85 -22.51
CA LEU A 192 -6.68 4.69 -22.44
C LEU A 192 -7.34 5.29 -23.69
N PRO A 193 -8.46 4.70 -24.16
CA PRO A 193 -9.20 5.25 -25.28
C PRO A 193 -9.69 6.68 -24.99
N HIS A 194 -9.81 7.46 -26.06
CA HIS A 194 -10.46 8.77 -26.00
C HIS A 194 -11.95 8.60 -25.68
N VAL A 195 -12.48 9.54 -24.89
CA VAL A 195 -13.93 9.66 -24.67
C VAL A 195 -14.38 10.75 -25.63
N LEU A 196 -15.28 10.40 -26.55
CA LEU A 196 -15.96 11.34 -27.44
C LEU A 196 -17.09 12.04 -26.68
#